data_AF-A0A3N5FX84-F1
#
_entry.id   AF-A0A3N5FX84-F1
#
_cell.length_a   1.000
_cell.length_b   1.000
_cell.length_c   1.000
_cell.angle_alpha   90.00
_cell.angle_beta   90.00
_cell.angle_gamma   90.00
#
_symmetry.space_group_name_H-M   'P 1'
#
loop_
_entity.id
_entity.type
_entity.pdbx_description
1 polymer ?
#
loop_
_entity_poly.entity_id
_entity_poly.type
_entity_poly.pdbx_seq_one_letter_code
_entity_poly.pdbx_strand_id
1 'polypeptide(L)'
;MLENPVIQAMLNRKSMRKHKKDQPSDEVVETVARAGQQAMFASQLYSILLTRKKKAPFGAPLWFTDYSWTEHISRKWGQWDTLPDERLAEFQKPGFGLEKKP
;
A
#
# COMPACT_ATOMS: atom_id res chain seq x y z
N MET A 1 11.62 -0.95 36.72
CA MET A 1 10.66 -1.13 35.60
C MET A 1 10.97 -2.46 34.94
N LEU A 2 9.99 -3.11 34.32
CA LEU A 2 10.18 -4.38 33.63
C LEU A 2 11.08 -4.14 32.39
N GLU A 3 12.26 -4.77 32.35
CA GLU A 3 13.15 -4.69 31.19
C GLU A 3 12.63 -5.58 30.08
N ASN A 4 11.92 -4.97 29.13
CA ASN A 4 11.41 -5.64 27.94
C ASN A 4 11.97 -4.96 26.69
N PRO A 5 12.75 -5.67 25.85
CA PRO A 5 13.40 -5.08 24.68
C PRO A 5 12.42 -4.55 23.65
N VAL A 6 11.22 -5.15 23.53
CA VAL A 6 10.16 -4.67 22.61
C VAL A 6 9.60 -3.34 23.09
N ILE A 7 9.30 -3.22 24.39
CA ILE A 7 8.82 -1.95 24.95
C ILE A 7 9.88 -0.86 24.84
N GLN A 8 11.14 -1.18 25.11
CA GLN A 8 12.24 -0.21 24.93
C GLN A 8 12.38 0.22 23.46
N ALA A 9 12.24 -0.69 22.50
CA ALA A 9 12.27 -0.35 21.08
C ALA A 9 11.10 0.59 20.68
N MET A 10 9.89 0.35 21.19
CA MET A 10 8.73 1.21 20.92
C MET A 10 8.88 2.61 21.51
N LEU A 11 9.37 2.72 22.75
CA LEU A 11 9.58 4.00 23.43
C LEU A 11 10.69 4.82 22.79
N ASN A 12 11.74 4.17 22.29
CA ASN A 12 12.87 4.82 21.64
C ASN A 12 12.68 5.02 20.12
N ARG A 13 11.46 4.86 19.59
CA ARG A 13 11.20 5.05 18.16
C ARG A 13 11.63 6.45 17.71
N LYS A 14 12.32 6.53 16.57
CA LYS A 14 12.70 7.80 15.92
C LYS A 14 12.42 7.71 14.43
N SER A 15 11.93 8.79 13.84
CA SER A 15 11.80 8.88 12.38
C SER A 15 13.19 8.98 11.76
N MET A 16 13.59 7.95 11.01
CA MET A 16 14.87 7.93 10.31
C MET A 16 14.75 8.60 8.94
N ARG A 17 15.55 9.63 8.67
CA ARG A 17 15.57 10.38 7.40
C ARG A 17 16.94 10.36 6.71
N LYS A 18 17.86 9.51 7.16
CA LYS A 18 19.18 9.28 6.56
C LYS A 18 19.46 7.78 6.54
N HIS A 19 19.78 7.26 5.36
CA HIS A 19 19.82 5.83 5.10
C HIS A 19 21.20 5.42 4.59
N LYS A 20 21.64 4.21 4.93
CA LYS A 20 22.79 3.58 4.28
C LYS A 20 22.38 3.09 2.89
N LYS A 21 23.37 2.84 2.04
CA LYS A 21 23.14 2.31 0.68
C LYS A 21 22.84 0.80 0.69
N ASP A 22 23.23 0.11 1.75
CA ASP A 22 23.05 -1.34 1.90
C ASP A 22 21.56 -1.69 1.96
N GLN A 23 21.16 -2.72 1.21
CA GLN A 23 19.78 -3.19 1.22
C GLN A 23 19.61 -4.32 2.25
N PRO A 24 18.48 -4.35 2.98
CA PRO A 24 18.10 -5.53 3.74
C PRO A 24 17.84 -6.71 2.80
N SER A 25 18.10 -7.93 3.27
CA SER A 25 17.80 -9.17 2.54
C SER A 25 16.28 -9.34 2.34
N ASP A 26 15.92 -10.17 1.36
CA ASP A 26 14.51 -10.48 1.09
C ASP A 26 13.81 -11.14 2.29
N GLU A 27 14.52 -12.01 3.02
CA GLU A 27 14.01 -12.64 4.24
C GLU A 27 13.61 -11.63 5.32
N VAL A 28 14.44 -10.60 5.55
CA VAL A 28 14.14 -9.52 6.50
C VAL A 28 12.91 -8.74 6.04
N VAL A 29 12.86 -8.42 4.74
CA VAL A 29 11.74 -7.68 4.14
C VAL A 29 10.43 -8.48 4.26
N GLU A 30 10.45 -9.77 3.97
CA GLU A 30 9.30 -10.66 4.07
C GLU A 30 8.83 -10.79 5.52
N THR A 31 9.76 -10.98 6.46
CA THR A 31 9.44 -11.10 7.89
C THR A 31 8.72 -9.85 8.41
N VAL A 32 9.22 -8.66 8.05
CA VAL A 32 8.59 -7.38 8.43
C VAL A 32 7.23 -7.22 7.77
N ALA A 33 7.09 -7.57 6.49
CA ALA A 33 5.82 -7.49 5.78
C ALA A 33 4.77 -8.41 6.40
N ARG A 34 5.12 -9.65 6.74
CA ARG A 34 4.24 -10.61 7.42
C ARG A 34 3.83 -10.12 8.80
N ALA A 35 4.75 -9.57 9.59
CA ALA A 35 4.43 -8.97 10.89
C ALA A 35 3.44 -7.80 10.74
N GLY A 36 3.60 -6.97 9.71
CA GLY A 36 2.66 -5.89 9.39
C GLY A 36 1.27 -6.38 8.97
N GLN A 37 1.17 -7.49 8.23
CA GLN A 37 -0.10 -8.11 7.84
C GLN A 37 -0.92 -8.64 9.02
N GLN A 38 -0.28 -9.00 10.13
CA GLN A 38 -0.95 -9.47 11.35
C GLN A 38 -1.58 -8.32 12.15
N ALA A 39 -1.20 -7.07 11.88
CA ALA A 39 -1.77 -5.93 12.57
C ALA A 39 -3.22 -5.73 12.12
N MET A 40 -4.15 -5.77 13.07
CA MET A 40 -5.56 -5.43 12.86
C MET A 40 -5.67 -3.92 12.57
N PHE A 41 -5.48 -3.55 11.30
CA PHE A 41 -5.88 -2.24 10.81
C PHE A 41 -7.28 -2.35 10.22
N ALA A 42 -8.13 -1.37 10.53
CA ALA A 42 -9.59 -1.38 10.37
C ALA A 42 -10.12 -1.40 8.90
N SER A 43 -9.29 -1.79 7.93
CA SER A 43 -9.71 -2.07 6.57
C SER A 43 -8.58 -2.79 5.84
N GLN A 44 -8.74 -4.10 5.60
CA GLN A 44 -7.86 -4.93 4.77
C GLN A 44 -7.84 -4.51 3.27
N LEU A 45 -8.07 -3.24 2.97
CA LEU A 45 -8.29 -2.67 1.65
C LEU A 45 -7.04 -1.99 1.08
N TYR A 46 -5.88 -2.19 1.70
CA TYR A 46 -4.62 -1.65 1.25
C TYR A 46 -3.69 -2.78 0.78
N SER A 47 -3.15 -2.61 -0.42
CA SER A 47 -1.96 -3.31 -0.85
C SER A 47 -0.74 -2.49 -0.44
N ILE A 48 0.36 -3.15 -0.10
CA ILE A 48 1.65 -2.48 0.10
C ILE A 48 2.49 -2.72 -1.14
N LEU A 49 2.95 -1.65 -1.78
CA LEU A 49 3.88 -1.73 -2.90
C LEU A 49 5.29 -1.51 -2.40
N LEU A 50 6.20 -2.38 -2.83
CA LEU A 50 7.61 -2.30 -2.52
C LEU A 50 8.40 -1.80 -3.74
N THR A 51 9.22 -0.76 -3.55
CA THR A 51 10.17 -0.30 -4.56
C THR A 51 11.60 -0.28 -4.01
N ARG A 52 12.52 -0.79 -4.84
CA ARG A 52 13.99 -0.78 -4.60
C ARG A 52 14.71 0.23 -5.51
N LYS A 53 13.97 1.13 -6.16
CA LYS A 53 14.51 2.08 -7.16
C LYS A 53 15.20 3.28 -6.49
N LYS A 54 16.20 3.85 -7.18
CA LYS A 54 17.05 4.97 -6.71
C LYS A 54 16.34 6.31 -6.44
N LYS A 55 15.01 6.39 -6.58
CA LYS A 55 14.22 7.63 -6.40
C LYS A 55 13.38 7.65 -5.11
N ALA A 56 13.63 6.72 -4.19
CA ALA A 56 12.94 6.73 -2.90
C ALA A 56 13.23 8.02 -2.11
N PRO A 57 12.25 8.54 -1.35
CA PRO A 57 12.47 9.67 -0.45
C PRO A 57 13.68 9.44 0.47
N PHE A 58 14.40 10.52 0.76
CA PHE A 58 15.59 10.50 1.64
C PHE A 58 16.72 9.54 1.21
N GLY A 59 16.72 9.13 -0.07
CA GLY A 59 17.71 8.19 -0.60
C GLY A 59 17.60 6.80 0.01
N ALA A 60 16.40 6.40 0.47
CA ALA A 60 16.21 5.10 1.08
C ALA A 60 16.49 3.95 0.07
N PRO A 61 17.17 2.87 0.50
CA PRO A 61 17.41 1.70 -0.36
C PRO A 61 16.12 0.93 -0.67
N LEU A 62 15.11 1.10 0.18
CA LEU A 62 13.81 0.43 0.13
C LEU A 62 12.73 1.45 0.45
N TRP A 63 11.62 1.42 -0.27
CA TRP A 63 10.46 2.26 0.03
C TRP A 63 9.18 1.45 -0.11
N PHE A 64 8.38 1.46 0.96
CA PHE A 64 7.03 0.94 0.97
C PHE A 64 6.06 2.09 0.79
N THR A 65 5.11 1.92 -0.13
CA THR A 65 3.99 2.84 -0.31
C THR A 65 2.70 2.07 -0.11
N ASP A 66 1.80 2.63 0.68
CA ASP A 66 0.43 2.16 0.76
C ASP A 66 -0.27 2.44 -0.56
N TYR A 67 -1.07 1.48 -0.99
CA TYR A 67 -1.81 1.53 -2.23
C TYR A 67 -3.22 1.06 -1.97
N SER A 68 -4.16 2.00 -1.95
CA SER A 68 -5.55 1.69 -1.64
C SER A 68 -6.23 0.95 -2.79
N TRP A 69 -7.17 0.08 -2.45
CA TRP A 69 -8.02 -0.60 -3.44
C TRP A 69 -8.78 0.39 -4.34
N THR A 70 -9.24 1.50 -3.77
CA THR A 70 -9.90 2.59 -4.52
C THR A 70 -8.95 3.20 -5.54
N GLU A 71 -7.70 3.51 -5.16
CA GLU A 71 -6.68 4.01 -6.09
C GLU A 71 -6.36 2.97 -7.18
N HIS A 72 -6.36 1.67 -6.86
CA HIS A 72 -6.20 0.60 -7.84
C HIS A 72 -7.30 0.58 -8.89
N ILE A 73 -8.56 0.59 -8.46
CA ILE A 73 -9.71 0.62 -9.36
C ILE A 73 -9.67 1.87 -10.23
N SER A 74 -9.44 3.06 -9.66
CA SER A 74 -9.40 4.31 -10.43
C SER A 74 -8.28 4.32 -11.48
N ARG A 75 -7.11 3.77 -11.17
CA ARG A 75 -6.02 3.66 -12.17
C ARG A 75 -6.30 2.62 -13.25
N LYS A 76 -6.91 1.48 -12.88
CA LYS A 76 -7.35 0.48 -13.86
C LYS A 76 -8.44 1.03 -14.77
N TRP A 77 -9.37 1.80 -14.21
CA TRP A 77 -10.42 2.50 -14.95
C TRP A 77 -9.86 3.59 -15.87
N GLY A 78 -8.86 4.34 -15.39
CA GLY A 78 -8.14 5.34 -16.19
C GLY A 78 -7.18 4.75 -17.24
N GLN A 79 -6.96 3.43 -17.24
CA GLN A 79 -6.07 2.72 -18.17
C GLN A 79 -6.79 2.02 -19.33
N TRP A 80 -7.99 2.50 -19.72
CA TRP A 80 -8.73 2.15 -20.93
C TRP A 80 -9.62 0.89 -20.83
N ASP A 81 -10.92 1.11 -20.61
CA ASP A 81 -11.94 0.30 -21.30
C ASP A 81 -12.50 1.16 -22.44
N THR A 82 -12.28 0.74 -23.68
CA THR A 82 -12.78 1.43 -24.89
C THR A 82 -14.29 1.30 -25.05
N LEU A 83 -14.95 0.50 -24.21
CA LEU A 83 -16.40 0.30 -24.20
C LEU A 83 -16.98 0.51 -22.78
N PRO A 84 -17.00 1.75 -22.27
CA PRO A 84 -17.66 2.08 -21.00
C PRO A 84 -19.15 1.65 -20.98
N ASP A 85 -19.79 1.66 -22.15
CA ASP A 85 -21.24 1.50 -22.29
C ASP A 85 -21.70 0.04 -22.04
N GLU A 86 -20.91 -0.98 -22.42
CA GLU A 86 -21.24 -2.40 -22.16
C GLU A 86 -21.15 -2.72 -20.67
N ARG A 87 -20.19 -2.13 -19.96
CA ARG A 87 -20.04 -2.28 -18.51
C ARG A 87 -21.11 -1.51 -17.75
N LEU A 88 -21.54 -0.33 -18.23
CA LEU A 88 -22.66 0.42 -17.65
C LEU A 88 -23.94 -0.41 -17.65
N ALA A 89 -24.20 -1.16 -18.72
CA ALA A 89 -25.34 -2.07 -18.80
C ALA A 89 -25.30 -3.18 -17.73
N GLU A 90 -24.11 -3.70 -17.39
CA GLU A 90 -23.94 -4.66 -16.27
C GLU A 90 -24.26 -4.04 -14.91
N PHE A 91 -23.87 -2.78 -14.66
CA PHE A 91 -24.15 -2.09 -13.39
C PHE A 91 -25.62 -1.67 -13.25
N GLN A 92 -26.33 -1.46 -14.35
CA GLN A 92 -27.78 -1.23 -14.34
C GLN A 92 -28.59 -2.49 -13.99
N LYS A 93 -28.05 -3.71 -14.21
CA LYS A 93 -28.73 -4.98 -13.88
C LYS A 93 -29.04 -5.16 -12.39
N PRO A 94 -28.14 -4.84 -11.44
CA PRO A 94 -28.47 -4.84 -10.01
C PRO A 94 -29.17 -3.56 -9.51
N GLY A 95 -29.64 -2.68 -10.41
CA GLY A 95 -30.44 -1.51 -10.03
C GLY A 95 -29.67 -0.24 -9.68
N PHE A 96 -28.38 -0.13 -10.07
CA PHE A 96 -27.67 1.15 -9.91
C PHE A 96 -28.10 2.13 -11.02
N GLY A 97 -28.78 3.20 -10.62
CA GLY A 97 -29.21 4.31 -11.50
C GLY A 97 -28.05 5.23 -11.88
N LEU A 98 -27.08 4.70 -12.62
CA LEU A 98 -25.95 5.48 -13.14
C LEU A 98 -26.33 6.02 -14.53
N GLU A 99 -26.48 7.35 -14.62
CA GLU A 99 -26.64 8.07 -15.88
C GLU A 99 -25.32 8.74 -16.28
N LYS A 100 -25.01 8.69 -17.58
CA LYS A 100 -23.88 9.42 -18.15
C LYS A 100 -24.22 10.91 -18.10
N LYS A 101 -23.52 11.69 -17.26
CA LYS A 101 -23.62 13.15 -17.35
C LYS A 101 -23.06 13.63 -18.70
N PRO A 102 -23.70 14.62 -19.34
CA PRO A 102 -23.25 15.19 -20.60
C PRO A 102 -21.85 15.81 -20.49
#